data_AF-A0A1S6HCF5-F1
#
_entry.id   AF-A0A1S6HCF5-F1
#
_cell.length_a   1.000
_cell.length_b   1.000
_cell.length_c   1.000
_cell.angle_alpha   90.00
_cell.angle_beta   90.00
_cell.angle_gamma   90.00
#
_symmetry.space_group_name_H-M   'P 1'
#
loop_
_entity.id
_entity.type
_entity.pdbx_description
1 polymer ?
#
loop_
_entity_poly.entity_id
_entity_poly.type
_entity_poly.pdbx_seq_one_letter_code
_entity_poly.pdbx_strand_id
1 'polypeptide(L)'
;MARQSGRAKRIDYFYGGFLEDRTYLWRNHPTEKGESLIHLGTDYTVPFGTPVCLPKPGEVYHIMFDPENKIGWGGRLIFKLEGGNYLLFGHLKQDIKLQLGQPIKEGEIVGIIGETTENGNWWPHLHAQLMNSQFMVNYVNKFNNIDGYAPANSDEIRNVFNPEIIINDGSRGYAIY
;
A
#
# COMPACT_ATOMS: atom_id res chain seq x y z
N MET A 1 5.33 2.25 -36.58
CA MET A 1 5.31 2.64 -35.14
C MET A 1 5.34 1.36 -34.33
N ALA A 2 6.46 1.05 -33.68
CA ALA A 2 6.63 -0.19 -32.92
C ALA A 2 5.87 -0.09 -31.60
N ARG A 3 4.83 -0.91 -31.42
CA ARG A 3 4.26 -1.18 -30.09
C ARG A 3 5.28 -2.03 -29.33
N GLN A 4 5.99 -1.45 -28.37
CA GLN A 4 6.69 -2.25 -27.36
C GLN A 4 5.62 -2.89 -26.46
N SER A 5 5.17 -4.08 -26.82
CA SER A 5 4.45 -4.95 -25.89
C SER A 5 5.49 -5.64 -25.00
N GLY A 6 6.09 -4.89 -24.08
CA GLY A 6 6.88 -5.46 -23.00
C GLY A 6 5.94 -6.11 -22.00
N ARG A 7 5.83 -7.43 -22.02
CA ARG A 7 5.17 -8.17 -20.94
C ARG A 7 6.00 -7.93 -19.68
N ALA A 8 5.44 -7.26 -18.68
CA ALA A 8 6.17 -6.99 -17.45
C ALA A 8 6.62 -8.32 -16.83
N LYS A 9 7.89 -8.36 -16.42
CA LYS A 9 8.56 -9.60 -16.02
C LYS A 9 8.36 -9.76 -14.52
N ARG A 10 7.52 -10.73 -14.15
CA ARG A 10 7.33 -11.17 -12.78
C ARG A 10 8.65 -11.19 -12.01
N ILE A 11 8.69 -10.47 -10.91
CA ILE A 11 9.81 -10.49 -9.96
C ILE A 11 9.47 -11.39 -8.78
N ASP A 12 10.48 -12.04 -8.23
CA ASP A 12 10.35 -12.74 -6.95
C ASP A 12 10.26 -11.71 -5.82
N TYR A 13 9.41 -11.98 -4.83
CA TYR A 13 9.23 -11.14 -3.66
C TYR A 13 9.13 -11.99 -2.39
N PHE A 14 9.49 -11.40 -1.26
CA PHE A 14 9.16 -11.90 0.07
C PHE A 14 8.01 -11.06 0.62
N TYR A 15 7.09 -11.64 1.38
CA TYR A 15 6.04 -10.86 2.02
C TYR A 15 5.94 -11.17 3.51
N GLY A 16 5.68 -10.13 4.30
CA GLY A 16 5.32 -10.28 5.72
C GLY A 16 3.89 -10.78 5.88
N GLY A 17 3.54 -11.31 7.05
CA GLY A 17 2.17 -11.69 7.39
C GLY A 17 1.22 -10.50 7.56
N PHE A 18 -0.06 -10.76 7.28
CA PHE A 18 -1.17 -9.86 7.61
C PHE A 18 -1.44 -9.85 9.12
N LEU A 19 -1.68 -8.66 9.70
CA LEU A 19 -1.87 -8.44 11.15
C LEU A 19 -0.69 -8.91 12.02
N GLU A 20 0.53 -8.71 11.53
CA GLU A 20 1.74 -8.95 12.31
C GLU A 20 1.90 -7.93 13.45
N ASP A 21 2.25 -8.41 14.65
CA ASP A 21 2.76 -7.55 15.71
C ASP A 21 4.19 -7.10 15.35
N ARG A 22 4.32 -5.81 15.07
CA ARG A 22 5.59 -5.18 14.70
C ARG A 22 5.98 -4.07 15.66
N THR A 23 5.52 -4.16 16.90
CA THR A 23 5.84 -3.20 17.97
C THR A 23 7.35 -2.98 18.10
N TYR A 24 8.15 -4.02 17.88
CA TYR A 24 9.60 -3.94 17.96
C TYR A 24 10.24 -2.96 16.96
N LEU A 25 9.63 -2.72 15.78
CA LEU A 25 10.14 -1.76 14.78
C LEU A 25 10.01 -0.31 15.24
N TRP A 26 9.05 -0.06 16.13
CA TRP A 26 8.76 1.27 16.65
C TRP A 26 9.43 1.57 17.99
N ARG A 27 10.26 0.65 18.49
CA ARG A 27 10.97 0.85 19.76
C ARG A 27 11.87 2.09 19.68
N ASN A 28 11.78 2.95 20.69
CA ASN A 28 12.43 4.25 20.79
C ASN A 28 11.97 5.29 19.75
N HIS A 29 10.92 5.01 18.97
CA HIS A 29 10.36 6.01 18.07
C HIS A 29 9.46 6.99 18.86
N PRO A 30 9.42 8.30 18.54
CA PRO A 30 8.58 9.27 19.26
C PRO A 30 7.08 8.95 19.28
N THR A 31 6.61 8.09 18.36
CA THR A 31 5.21 7.62 18.31
C THR A 31 4.96 6.35 19.13
N GLU A 32 5.99 5.77 19.75
CA GLU A 32 5.87 4.64 20.67
C GLU A 32 5.10 5.08 21.92
N LYS A 33 3.91 4.52 22.10
CA LYS A 33 3.04 4.79 23.27
C LYS A 33 3.01 3.64 24.27
N GLY A 34 3.90 2.66 24.12
CA GLY A 34 3.88 1.42 24.91
C GLY A 34 2.71 0.48 24.57
N GLU A 35 2.07 0.70 23.42
CA GLU A 35 0.99 -0.14 22.91
C GLU A 35 1.51 -1.08 21.82
N SER A 36 0.91 -2.28 21.70
CA SER A 36 1.20 -3.19 20.59
C SER A 36 0.78 -2.57 19.26
N LEU A 37 1.71 -2.42 18.32
CA LEU A 37 1.46 -1.88 16.99
C LEU A 37 1.33 -3.00 15.97
N ILE A 38 0.08 -3.24 15.55
CA ILE A 38 -0.27 -4.24 14.56
C ILE A 38 -0.22 -3.62 13.17
N HIS A 39 0.48 -4.28 12.27
CA HIS A 39 0.55 -3.93 10.86
C HIS A 39 -0.76 -4.32 10.16
N LEU A 40 -1.47 -3.32 9.65
CA LEU A 40 -2.82 -3.46 9.08
C LEU A 40 -2.83 -4.00 7.64
N GLY A 41 -1.66 -4.08 7.01
CA GLY A 41 -1.49 -4.49 5.63
C GLY A 41 -0.63 -5.74 5.48
N THR A 42 0.01 -5.83 4.33
CA THR A 42 0.99 -6.85 3.96
C THR A 42 2.09 -6.14 3.20
N ASP A 43 3.32 -6.34 3.64
CA ASP A 43 4.49 -5.73 3.01
C ASP A 43 5.17 -6.73 2.10
N TYR A 44 5.30 -6.39 0.82
CA TYR A 44 5.98 -7.17 -0.20
C TYR A 44 7.35 -6.54 -0.47
N THR A 45 8.41 -7.18 0.00
CA THR A 45 9.78 -6.73 -0.20
C THR A 45 10.18 -6.93 -1.67
N VAL A 46 10.46 -5.80 -2.33
CA VAL A 46 10.82 -5.73 -3.75
C VAL A 46 11.81 -4.59 -3.98
N PRO A 47 12.64 -4.64 -5.04
CA PRO A 47 13.58 -3.55 -5.32
C PRO A 47 12.87 -2.20 -5.56
N PHE A 48 13.52 -1.09 -5.22
CA PHE A 48 13.07 0.23 -5.68
C PHE A 48 13.05 0.27 -7.21
N GLY A 49 12.17 1.10 -7.78
CA GLY A 49 11.98 1.16 -9.23
C GLY A 49 11.07 0.07 -9.80
N THR A 50 10.64 -0.89 -8.97
CA THR A 50 9.66 -1.92 -9.36
C THR A 50 8.31 -1.27 -9.71
N PRO A 51 7.75 -1.55 -10.89
CA PRO A 51 6.37 -1.15 -11.22
C PRO A 51 5.32 -1.86 -10.35
N VAL A 52 4.34 -1.08 -9.90
CA VAL A 52 3.17 -1.56 -9.16
C VAL A 52 1.93 -1.34 -10.01
N CYS A 53 1.11 -2.37 -10.15
CA CYS A 53 -0.15 -2.28 -10.88
C CYS A 53 -1.36 -2.58 -10.00
N LEU A 54 -2.54 -2.18 -10.47
CA LEU A 54 -3.77 -2.51 -9.77
C LEU A 54 -4.24 -3.94 -10.16
N PRO A 55 -4.39 -4.87 -9.19
CA PRO A 55 -4.74 -6.27 -9.49
C PRO A 55 -6.21 -6.48 -9.89
N LYS A 56 -7.07 -5.49 -9.67
CA LYS A 56 -8.51 -5.50 -10.03
C LYS A 56 -8.92 -4.13 -10.55
N PRO A 57 -9.92 -4.03 -11.43
CA PRO A 57 -10.40 -2.74 -11.89
C PRO A 57 -10.95 -1.90 -10.72
N GLY A 58 -10.79 -0.58 -10.83
CA GLY A 58 -11.26 0.36 -9.82
C GLY A 58 -11.02 1.80 -10.23
N GLU A 59 -11.19 2.71 -9.28
CA GLU A 59 -10.94 4.14 -9.45
C GLU A 59 -9.97 4.67 -8.41
N VAL A 60 -9.16 5.65 -8.78
CA VAL A 60 -8.28 6.37 -7.84
C VAL A 60 -9.15 7.15 -6.85
N TYR A 61 -9.10 6.77 -5.58
CA TYR A 61 -9.89 7.34 -4.50
C TYR A 61 -9.12 8.39 -3.70
N HIS A 62 -7.84 8.14 -3.39
CA HIS A 62 -6.95 9.13 -2.80
C HIS A 62 -5.53 9.05 -3.36
N ILE A 63 -4.86 10.21 -3.37
CA ILE A 63 -3.43 10.36 -3.65
C ILE A 63 -2.86 11.20 -2.51
N MET A 64 -1.85 10.69 -1.83
CA MET A 64 -1.21 11.38 -0.70
C MET A 64 0.30 11.19 -0.76
N PHE A 65 1.01 12.16 -0.19
CA PHE A 65 2.47 12.17 -0.10
C PHE A 65 2.86 12.58 1.32
N ASP A 66 3.97 12.04 1.82
CA ASP A 66 4.57 12.54 3.03
C ASP A 66 5.53 13.70 2.76
N PRO A 67 5.69 14.64 3.72
CA PRO A 67 6.81 15.56 3.72
C PRO A 67 8.16 14.83 3.67
N GLU A 68 9.16 15.46 3.07
CA GLU A 68 10.53 14.93 3.02
C GLU A 68 11.06 14.54 4.40
N ASN A 69 11.86 13.48 4.45
CA ASN A 69 12.54 12.98 5.65
C ASN A 69 11.64 12.56 6.82
N LYS A 70 10.32 12.44 6.61
CA LYS A 70 9.39 11.87 7.57
C LYS A 70 9.41 10.34 7.49
N ILE A 71 9.49 9.66 8.64
CA ILE A 71 9.17 8.24 8.72
C ILE A 71 7.67 8.07 8.48
N GLY A 72 7.29 7.37 7.42
CA GLY A 72 5.91 7.30 6.97
C GLY A 72 5.74 6.41 5.74
N TRP A 73 4.77 6.74 4.92
CA TRP A 73 4.38 6.03 3.72
C TRP A 73 5.12 6.43 2.44
N GLY A 74 5.72 7.62 2.39
CA GLY A 74 6.15 8.21 1.11
C GLY A 74 4.96 8.51 0.19
N GLY A 75 5.06 8.16 -1.09
CA GLY A 75 3.94 8.22 -2.03
C GLY A 75 2.94 7.10 -1.75
N ARG A 76 1.65 7.44 -1.67
CA ARG A 76 0.59 6.45 -1.43
C ARG A 76 -0.69 6.72 -2.21
N LEU A 77 -1.33 5.65 -2.62
CA LEU A 77 -2.55 5.63 -3.41
C LEU A 77 -3.61 4.81 -2.68
N ILE A 78 -4.86 5.24 -2.75
CA ILE A 78 -6.00 4.43 -2.38
C ILE A 78 -6.90 4.29 -3.60
N PHE A 79 -7.34 3.08 -3.88
CA PHE A 79 -8.29 2.76 -4.94
C PHE A 79 -9.58 2.27 -4.32
N LYS A 80 -10.71 2.67 -4.92
CA LYS A 80 -11.99 2.02 -4.68
C LYS A 80 -12.19 0.98 -5.77
N LEU A 81 -12.21 -0.29 -5.38
CA LEU A 81 -12.38 -1.40 -6.31
C LEU A 81 -13.85 -1.58 -6.67
N GLU A 82 -14.14 -2.16 -7.84
CA GLU A 82 -15.51 -2.41 -8.29
C GLU A 82 -16.30 -3.32 -7.32
N GLY A 83 -15.62 -4.17 -6.54
CA GLY A 83 -16.22 -4.99 -5.48
C GLY A 83 -16.58 -4.24 -4.19
N GLY A 84 -16.38 -2.93 -4.12
CA GLY A 84 -16.74 -2.08 -2.98
C GLY A 84 -15.69 -1.97 -1.87
N ASN A 85 -14.65 -2.78 -1.92
CA ASN A 85 -13.49 -2.67 -1.03
C ASN A 85 -12.51 -1.57 -1.49
N TYR A 86 -11.64 -1.15 -0.59
CA TYR A 86 -10.60 -0.16 -0.84
C TYR A 86 -9.22 -0.81 -0.70
N LEU A 87 -8.33 -0.52 -1.65
CA LEU A 87 -6.97 -1.02 -1.65
C LEU A 87 -5.99 0.16 -1.56
N LEU A 88 -5.14 0.15 -0.54
CA LEU A 88 -4.07 1.13 -0.37
C LEU A 88 -2.75 0.54 -0.83
N PHE A 89 -1.97 1.31 -1.58
CA PHE A 89 -0.57 1.07 -1.87
C PHE A 89 0.30 2.19 -1.28
N GLY A 90 1.27 1.82 -0.44
CA GLY A 90 2.26 2.71 0.15
C GLY A 90 3.67 2.49 -0.39
N HIS A 91 4.61 3.32 0.09
CA HIS A 91 6.04 3.28 -0.24
C HIS A 91 6.36 3.46 -1.73
N LEU A 92 5.48 4.15 -2.44
CA LEU A 92 5.68 4.52 -3.83
C LEU A 92 6.55 5.77 -3.94
N LYS A 93 7.10 5.99 -5.14
CA LYS A 93 7.66 7.28 -5.55
C LYS A 93 6.63 8.39 -5.41
N GLN A 94 7.10 9.60 -5.13
CA GLN A 94 6.20 10.76 -4.95
C GLN A 94 5.82 11.46 -6.25
N ASP A 95 6.29 10.99 -7.41
CA ASP A 95 6.05 11.60 -8.72
C ASP A 95 4.79 11.08 -9.45
N ILE A 96 3.83 10.55 -8.71
CA ILE A 96 2.58 9.93 -9.19
C ILE A 96 1.81 10.89 -10.11
N LYS A 97 1.46 10.41 -11.32
CA LYS A 97 0.78 11.20 -12.37
C LYS A 97 -0.71 10.91 -12.53
N LEU A 98 -1.28 10.08 -11.65
CA LEU A 98 -2.71 9.76 -11.66
C LEU A 98 -3.55 10.93 -11.14
N GLN A 99 -4.85 10.90 -11.45
CA GLN A 99 -5.82 11.90 -11.00
C GLN A 99 -6.92 11.25 -10.14
N LEU A 100 -7.48 12.02 -9.19
CA LEU A 100 -8.63 11.56 -8.42
C LEU A 100 -9.82 11.23 -9.33
N GLY A 101 -10.48 10.11 -9.07
CA GLY A 101 -11.58 9.58 -9.90
C GLY A 101 -11.14 8.93 -11.21
N GLN A 102 -9.82 8.85 -11.50
CA GLN A 102 -9.34 8.19 -12.70
C GLN A 102 -9.68 6.69 -12.65
N PRO A 103 -10.35 6.13 -13.67
CA PRO A 103 -10.57 4.69 -13.77
C PRO A 103 -9.26 3.99 -14.13
N ILE A 104 -8.99 2.87 -13.48
CA ILE A 104 -7.79 2.05 -13.64
C ILE A 104 -8.21 0.64 -14.01
N LYS A 105 -7.61 0.08 -15.05
CA LYS A 105 -7.88 -1.29 -15.48
C LYS A 105 -7.05 -2.29 -14.69
N GLU A 106 -7.51 -3.54 -14.64
CA GLU A 106 -6.70 -4.65 -14.13
C GLU A 106 -5.34 -4.71 -14.85
N GLY A 107 -4.27 -4.80 -14.07
CA GLY A 107 -2.89 -4.87 -14.55
C GLY A 107 -2.29 -3.53 -15.01
N GLU A 108 -3.02 -2.42 -14.90
CA GLU A 108 -2.50 -1.11 -15.25
C GLU A 108 -1.51 -0.60 -14.18
N ILE A 109 -0.35 -0.11 -14.61
CA ILE A 109 0.67 0.44 -13.72
C ILE A 109 0.15 1.73 -13.09
N VAL A 110 0.16 1.77 -11.76
CA VAL A 110 -0.36 2.89 -10.98
C VAL A 110 0.73 3.66 -10.24
N GLY A 111 1.90 3.04 -10.04
CA GLY A 111 3.01 3.64 -9.33
C GLY A 111 4.28 2.83 -9.48
N ILE A 112 5.34 3.35 -8.89
CA ILE A 112 6.67 2.75 -8.87
C ILE A 112 7.13 2.72 -7.42
N ILE A 113 7.81 1.65 -6.97
CA ILE A 113 8.37 1.57 -5.62
C ILE A 113 9.46 2.63 -5.44
N GLY A 114 9.36 3.38 -4.34
CA GLY A 114 10.31 4.42 -3.99
C GLY A 114 11.61 3.88 -3.40
N GLU A 115 12.67 4.66 -3.56
CA GLU A 115 13.90 4.49 -2.80
C GLU A 115 13.73 5.03 -1.37
N THR A 116 14.60 4.60 -0.44
CA THR A 116 14.47 4.89 1.00
C THR A 116 14.31 6.39 1.30
N THR A 117 14.95 7.26 0.51
CA THR A 117 14.89 8.71 0.70
C THR A 117 13.53 9.33 0.34
N GLU A 118 12.67 8.63 -0.41
CA GLU A 118 11.37 9.15 -0.85
C GLU A 118 10.17 8.29 -0.43
N ASN A 119 10.39 7.02 -0.04
CA ASN A 119 9.34 6.07 0.34
C ASN A 119 8.91 6.15 1.81
N GLY A 120 9.26 7.24 2.50
CA GLY A 120 9.01 7.40 3.94
C GLY A 120 10.10 6.81 4.83
N ASN A 121 11.35 6.75 4.37
CA ASN A 121 12.51 6.27 5.13
C ASN A 121 12.46 4.80 5.54
N TRP A 122 11.82 3.96 4.73
CA TRP A 122 11.82 2.50 4.90
C TRP A 122 12.73 1.81 3.88
N TRP A 123 13.09 0.54 4.15
CA TRP A 123 13.67 -0.28 3.10
C TRP A 123 12.67 -0.42 1.94
N PRO A 124 13.10 -0.57 0.67
CA PRO A 124 12.16 -0.68 -0.44
C PRO A 124 11.23 -1.90 -0.32
N HIS A 125 9.92 -1.64 -0.35
CA HIS A 125 8.86 -2.64 -0.34
C HIS A 125 7.54 -2.00 -0.79
N LEU A 126 6.55 -2.82 -1.15
CA LEU A 126 5.16 -2.38 -1.33
C LEU A 126 4.39 -2.67 -0.05
N HIS A 127 3.80 -1.65 0.56
CA HIS A 127 2.74 -1.86 1.54
C HIS A 127 1.41 -1.98 0.81
N ALA A 128 0.69 -3.09 0.97
CA ALA A 128 -0.68 -3.20 0.52
C ALA A 128 -1.64 -3.39 1.69
N GLN A 129 -2.74 -2.64 1.70
CA GLN A 129 -3.76 -2.76 2.74
C GLN A 129 -5.15 -2.78 2.12
N LEU A 130 -5.93 -3.80 2.46
CA LEU A 130 -7.29 -4.00 1.98
C LEU A 130 -8.29 -3.63 3.09
N MET A 131 -9.27 -2.79 2.78
CA MET A 131 -10.18 -2.18 3.75
C MET A 131 -11.63 -2.21 3.27
N ASN A 132 -12.59 -2.23 4.19
CA ASN A 132 -14.00 -1.95 3.86
C ASN A 132 -14.30 -0.45 3.86
N SER A 133 -15.53 -0.10 3.47
CA SER A 133 -16.03 1.28 3.51
C SER A 133 -16.08 1.88 4.92
N GLN A 134 -16.34 1.07 5.96
CA GLN A 134 -16.39 1.54 7.34
C GLN A 134 -15.03 2.04 7.82
N PHE A 135 -13.94 1.37 7.40
CA PHE A 135 -12.58 1.85 7.64
C PHE A 135 -12.40 3.26 7.07
N MET A 136 -12.82 3.45 5.81
CA MET A 136 -12.68 4.72 5.12
C MET A 136 -13.47 5.82 5.82
N VAL A 137 -14.72 5.56 6.19
CA VAL A 137 -15.56 6.55 6.92
C VAL A 137 -14.92 6.98 8.23
N ASN A 138 -14.34 6.05 8.98
CA ASN A 138 -13.84 6.33 10.34
C ASN A 138 -12.40 6.82 10.38
N TYR A 139 -11.57 6.42 9.41
CA TYR A 139 -10.11 6.51 9.53
C TYR A 139 -9.41 7.14 8.33
N VAL A 140 -10.12 7.60 7.29
CA VAL A 140 -9.47 8.24 6.14
C VAL A 140 -8.58 9.43 6.53
N ASN A 141 -9.01 10.21 7.53
CA ASN A 141 -8.23 11.36 8.01
C ASN A 141 -6.99 10.95 8.83
N LYS A 142 -6.86 9.68 9.22
CA LYS A 142 -5.72 9.17 10.00
C LYS A 142 -4.58 8.65 9.12
N PHE A 143 -4.76 8.53 7.80
CA PHE A 143 -3.70 8.04 6.89
C PHE A 143 -2.42 8.90 6.91
N ASN A 144 -2.47 10.12 7.44
CA ASN A 144 -1.28 10.96 7.61
C ASN A 144 -0.48 10.68 8.89
N ASN A 145 -1.01 9.89 9.83
CA ASN A 145 -0.47 9.80 11.19
C ASN A 145 0.51 8.64 11.37
N ILE A 146 0.16 7.44 10.89
CA ILE A 146 1.02 6.25 11.05
C ILE A 146 0.87 5.37 9.81
N ASP A 147 2.00 4.77 9.43
CA ASP A 147 2.27 3.96 8.24
C ASP A 147 1.58 2.58 8.23
N GLY A 148 0.26 2.58 8.41
CA GLY A 148 -0.54 1.34 8.34
C GLY A 148 -0.45 0.51 9.61
N TYR A 149 -0.26 1.15 10.76
CA TYR A 149 -0.27 0.50 12.06
C TYR A 149 -1.43 0.98 12.93
N ALA A 150 -1.98 0.09 13.75
CA ALA A 150 -2.92 0.44 14.80
C ALA A 150 -2.69 -0.38 16.07
N PRO A 151 -3.19 0.11 17.23
CA PRO A 151 -3.15 -0.66 18.47
C PRO A 151 -3.87 -2.01 18.33
N ALA A 152 -3.34 -3.08 18.94
CA ALA A 152 -3.90 -4.43 18.82
C ALA A 152 -5.39 -4.58 19.18
N ASN A 153 -5.93 -3.70 20.02
CA ASN A 153 -7.32 -3.73 20.47
C ASN A 153 -8.21 -2.68 19.79
N SER A 154 -7.76 -2.11 18.67
CA SER A 154 -8.45 -1.01 18.01
C SER A 154 -9.50 -1.50 16.99
N ASP A 155 -10.49 -0.65 16.72
CA ASP A 155 -11.55 -0.95 15.75
C ASP A 155 -11.06 -0.95 14.30
N GLU A 156 -9.92 -0.31 14.02
CA GLU A 156 -9.24 -0.32 12.72
C GLU A 156 -9.00 -1.76 12.23
N ILE A 157 -8.53 -2.65 13.12
CA ILE A 157 -8.18 -4.04 12.79
C ILE A 157 -9.39 -4.84 12.29
N ARG A 158 -10.60 -4.53 12.78
CA ARG A 158 -11.84 -5.23 12.39
C ARG A 158 -12.31 -4.88 10.98
N ASN A 159 -11.73 -3.84 10.39
CA ASN A 159 -12.17 -3.25 9.13
C ASN A 159 -11.12 -3.40 8.01
N VAL A 160 -10.05 -4.16 8.28
CA VAL A 160 -9.05 -4.56 7.29
C VAL A 160 -9.13 -6.06 7.01
N PHE A 161 -8.69 -6.46 5.83
CA PHE A 161 -8.69 -7.85 5.38
C PHE A 161 -7.33 -8.19 4.79
N ASN A 162 -7.04 -9.49 4.72
CA ASN A 162 -5.81 -9.97 4.12
C ASN A 162 -5.77 -9.56 2.63
N PRO A 163 -4.83 -8.69 2.20
CA PRO A 163 -4.71 -8.24 0.80
C PRO A 163 -4.43 -9.37 -0.19
N GLU A 164 -3.88 -10.49 0.27
CA GLU A 164 -3.59 -11.69 -0.54
C GLU A 164 -4.82 -12.19 -1.31
N ILE A 165 -6.03 -12.01 -0.76
CA ILE A 165 -7.28 -12.44 -1.43
C ILE A 165 -7.56 -11.69 -2.74
N ILE A 166 -6.88 -10.56 -2.96
CA ILE A 166 -6.98 -9.76 -4.18
C ILE A 166 -5.65 -9.79 -4.96
N ILE A 167 -4.52 -9.71 -4.27
CA ILE A 167 -3.19 -9.60 -4.89
C ILE A 167 -2.71 -10.93 -5.48
N ASN A 168 -3.10 -12.07 -4.89
CA ASN A 168 -2.64 -13.40 -5.26
C ASN A 168 -3.81 -14.38 -5.47
N ASP A 169 -4.96 -13.89 -5.93
CA ASP A 169 -6.22 -14.65 -6.04
C ASP A 169 -6.22 -15.79 -7.09
N GLY A 170 -5.08 -16.07 -7.72
CA GLY A 170 -4.92 -17.11 -8.74
C GLY A 170 -5.45 -16.72 -10.12
N SER A 171 -6.15 -15.59 -10.24
CA SER A 171 -6.38 -14.92 -11.52
C SER A 171 -5.13 -14.10 -11.86
N ARG A 172 -4.95 -13.74 -13.13
CA ARG A 172 -3.67 -13.23 -13.67
C ARG A 172 -3.26 -11.82 -13.18
N GLY A 173 -3.85 -11.31 -12.10
CA GLY A 173 -3.64 -9.97 -11.55
C GLY A 173 -2.73 -9.97 -10.33
N TYR A 174 -1.41 -10.07 -10.53
CA TYR A 174 -0.44 -9.76 -9.47
C TYR A 174 -0.30 -8.25 -9.32
N ALA A 175 -0.04 -7.72 -8.13
CA ALA A 175 0.17 -6.27 -7.96
C ALA A 175 1.59 -5.80 -8.35
N ILE A 176 2.52 -6.73 -8.57
CA ILE A 176 3.97 -6.48 -8.67
C ILE A 176 4.51 -7.12 -9.95
N TYR A 177 5.23 -6.35 -10.78
CA TYR A 177 5.55 -6.71 -12.17
C TYR A 177 6.90 -6.23 -12.68
#